data_AF-A0A1W1XL40-F1
#
_entry.id   AF-A0A1W1XL40-F1
#
_cell.length_a   1.000
_cell.length_b   1.000
_cell.length_c   1.000
_cell.angle_alpha   90.00
_cell.angle_beta   90.00
_cell.angle_gamma   90.00
#
_symmetry.space_group_name_H-M   'P 1'
#
loop_
_entity.id
_entity.type
_entity.pdbx_description
1 polymer ?
#
loop_
_entity_poly.entity_id
_entity_poly.type
_entity_poly.pdbx_seq_one_letter_code
_entity_poly.pdbx_strand_id
1 'polypeptide(L)'
;MNGFSPKAFSPNRDLERLKNELRPRPLDFGGAYLKVQELNRFLLHNPGSADHETIRLVRRLLVHPPYLKQRQAFFFCKEAAMGLRCIVEACPRRDVVEHARRVLESLALEGQDPCQQAACQVLGSLPLETNPPSMPTDDRSHALPVALPDLLNRLRQVPTFRPEAPTGAGRSGRWFPKGRSLVWVRKSGGILVVKTAQDEEAAGLLVREIGWMRLLWSWEETRLGRLGKIPLPLSLDGRWLFRLRHTGAPLSPGLEKARWAVAFQAPNGYFHYPNQPCEGRLLSKAVFLKFLSRNALLLGRLLSRGVVHTAPIPLFHNRVQRHRRNDGGLYRWPRGGRLDRWLESCDFPNFGLSGIRDLEHLEPAGASGVSIYEQVGMHLLSLLLVAGSYFRNRDPRRRGLQPDGSPVDARDLFDPPLLKKILRSVFERYYEGVTGGLPAPEPGWDLDHLAHRMIEEMGVDRHMEEILRVPDQEQMADDEFRDFLMERGLSPHEALRYRRGAEDIVLHTGPHLGAFNDRISLPEMIRFVGTASALCISGRYFHRRHSAEPAKRAAAPYSP
;
A
#
# COMPACT_ATOMS: atom_id res chain seq x y z
N MET A 1 -3.69 60.58 -31.31
CA MET A 1 -4.18 59.25 -30.92
C MET A 1 -3.31 58.20 -31.60
N ASN A 2 -2.27 57.73 -30.91
CA ASN A 2 -1.39 56.69 -31.43
C ASN A 2 -2.02 55.33 -31.10
N GLY A 3 -2.49 54.65 -32.15
CA GLY A 3 -3.03 53.29 -32.06
C GLY A 3 -1.90 52.30 -31.74
N PHE A 4 -1.86 51.84 -30.49
CA PHE A 4 -1.16 50.63 -30.12
C PHE A 4 -1.92 49.44 -30.72
N SER A 5 -1.43 48.92 -31.85
CA SER A 5 -1.82 47.60 -32.34
C SER A 5 -1.22 46.54 -31.40
N PRO A 6 -2.02 45.66 -30.76
CA PRO A 6 -1.46 44.59 -29.95
C PRO A 6 -0.71 43.64 -30.87
N LYS A 7 0.60 43.48 -30.65
CA LYS A 7 1.44 42.50 -31.34
C LYS A 7 0.72 41.15 -31.33
N ALA A 8 0.41 40.62 -32.50
CA ALA A 8 -0.19 39.30 -32.66
C ALA A 8 0.70 38.26 -31.96
N PHE A 9 0.17 37.66 -30.89
CA PHE A 9 0.78 36.53 -30.19
C PHE A 9 0.91 35.38 -31.20
N SER A 10 2.15 34.95 -31.48
CA SER A 10 2.39 33.74 -32.27
C SER A 10 2.99 32.68 -31.35
N PRO A 11 2.18 31.71 -30.87
CA PRO A 11 2.62 30.68 -29.93
C PRO A 11 3.89 29.95 -30.39
N ASN A 12 4.05 29.74 -31.69
CA ASN A 12 5.23 29.07 -32.25
C ASN A 12 6.51 29.92 -32.12
N ARG A 13 6.44 31.25 -32.21
CA ARG A 13 7.62 32.13 -32.04
C ARG A 13 8.11 32.16 -30.60
N ASP A 14 7.19 32.19 -29.63
CA ASP A 14 7.56 32.18 -28.20
C ASP A 14 8.12 30.82 -27.76
N LEU A 15 7.58 29.72 -28.27
CA LEU A 15 8.14 28.39 -28.01
C LEU A 15 9.56 28.25 -28.59
N GLU A 16 9.79 28.70 -29.84
CA GLU A 16 11.13 28.66 -30.43
C GLU A 16 12.11 29.57 -29.69
N ARG A 17 11.67 30.73 -29.18
CA ARG A 17 12.50 31.57 -28.30
C ARG A 17 12.92 30.80 -27.04
N LEU A 18 11.97 30.19 -26.32
CA LEU A 18 12.25 29.41 -25.11
C LEU A 18 13.17 28.21 -25.40
N LYS A 19 12.94 27.49 -26.51
CA LYS A 19 13.84 26.42 -26.96
C LYS A 19 15.25 26.95 -27.21
N ASN A 20 15.39 28.09 -27.89
CA ASN A 20 16.68 28.71 -28.18
C ASN A 20 17.41 29.22 -26.94
N GLU A 21 16.71 29.63 -25.89
CA GLU A 21 17.32 30.02 -24.61
C GLU A 21 17.79 28.79 -23.81
N LEU A 22 17.08 27.65 -23.93
CA LEU A 22 17.40 26.40 -23.23
C LEU A 22 18.41 25.52 -24.00
N ARG A 23 18.47 25.60 -25.34
CA ARG A 23 19.38 24.84 -26.23
C ARG A 23 20.87 25.06 -25.92
N PRO A 24 21.39 26.29 -25.77
CA PRO A 24 22.82 26.55 -25.53
C PRO A 24 23.31 26.12 -24.14
N ARG A 25 22.42 25.51 -23.32
CA ARG A 25 22.59 25.17 -21.89
C ARG A 25 22.68 26.45 -21.04
N PRO A 26 21.68 26.75 -20.19
CA PRO A 26 21.70 27.94 -19.34
C PRO A 26 22.94 28.02 -18.43
N LEU A 27 23.38 29.26 -18.22
CA LEU A 27 24.63 29.69 -17.57
C LEU A 27 24.71 29.44 -16.04
N ASP A 28 23.64 29.01 -15.38
CA ASP A 28 23.63 28.48 -14.01
C ASP A 28 22.31 27.71 -13.72
N PHE A 29 22.24 26.99 -12.59
CA PHE A 29 21.08 26.17 -12.21
C PHE A 29 19.80 26.99 -12.00
N GLY A 30 19.90 28.19 -11.43
CA GLY A 30 18.75 29.04 -11.11
C GLY A 30 18.07 29.57 -12.37
N GLY A 31 18.86 30.06 -13.33
CA GLY A 31 18.38 30.49 -14.64
C GLY A 31 17.72 29.34 -15.40
N ALA A 32 18.30 28.14 -15.37
CA ALA A 32 17.69 26.95 -15.97
C ALA A 32 16.33 26.64 -15.35
N TYR A 33 16.23 26.68 -14.02
CA TYR A 33 14.98 26.40 -13.31
C TYR A 33 13.86 27.38 -13.70
N LEU A 34 14.14 28.68 -13.71
CA LEU A 34 13.16 29.70 -14.10
C LEU A 34 12.69 29.53 -15.55
N LYS A 35 13.60 29.16 -16.47
CA LYS A 35 13.25 28.91 -17.87
C LYS A 35 12.42 27.65 -18.07
N VAL A 36 12.64 26.62 -17.26
CA VAL A 36 11.75 25.44 -17.24
C VAL A 36 10.36 25.83 -16.74
N GLN A 37 10.24 26.68 -15.71
CA GLN A 37 8.93 27.17 -15.25
C GLN A 37 8.21 28.01 -16.32
N GLU A 38 8.94 28.87 -17.05
CA GLU A 38 8.40 29.61 -18.19
C GLU A 38 7.89 28.67 -19.29
N LEU A 39 8.67 27.63 -19.64
CA LEU A 39 8.26 26.61 -20.60
C LEU A 39 7.00 25.86 -20.14
N ASN A 40 6.93 25.45 -18.87
CA ASN A 40 5.76 24.77 -18.33
C ASN A 40 4.50 25.65 -18.38
N ARG A 41 4.62 26.92 -17.99
CA ARG A 41 3.52 27.88 -18.09
C ARG A 41 3.08 28.04 -19.54
N PHE A 42 4.02 28.11 -20.49
CA PHE A 42 3.68 28.17 -21.91
C PHE A 42 2.93 26.92 -22.38
N LEU A 43 3.43 25.73 -22.06
CA LEU A 43 2.84 24.44 -22.45
C LEU A 43 1.45 24.21 -21.85
N LEU A 44 1.20 24.70 -20.63
CA LEU A 44 -0.11 24.63 -19.99
C LEU A 44 -1.17 25.42 -20.78
N HIS A 45 -0.80 26.58 -21.32
CA HIS A 45 -1.72 27.43 -22.10
C HIS A 45 -1.76 27.06 -23.60
N ASN A 46 -0.69 26.44 -24.12
CA ASN A 46 -0.53 26.14 -25.55
C ASN A 46 -0.07 24.69 -25.78
N PRO A 47 -0.80 23.66 -25.31
CA PRO A 47 -0.34 22.27 -25.39
C PRO A 47 -0.21 21.75 -26.83
N GLY A 48 -0.96 22.34 -27.78
CA GLY A 48 -0.87 22.03 -29.21
C GLY A 48 0.42 22.47 -29.90
N SER A 49 1.16 23.41 -29.32
CA SER A 49 2.43 23.89 -29.87
C SER A 49 3.60 22.95 -29.58
N ALA A 50 3.44 21.97 -28.68
CA ALA A 50 4.49 21.00 -28.37
C ALA A 50 4.82 20.09 -29.58
N ASP A 51 6.10 19.77 -29.74
CA ASP A 51 6.60 18.85 -30.75
C ASP A 51 7.65 17.89 -30.18
N HIS A 52 8.16 16.99 -31.02
CA HIS A 52 9.19 16.03 -30.61
C HIS A 52 10.49 16.71 -30.14
N GLU A 53 10.78 17.92 -30.60
CA GLU A 53 11.97 18.64 -30.19
C GLU A 53 11.84 19.19 -28.79
N THR A 54 10.68 19.74 -28.43
CA THR A 54 10.35 20.14 -27.05
C THR A 54 10.58 18.97 -26.09
N ILE A 55 10.11 17.77 -26.45
CA ILE A 55 10.30 16.57 -25.62
C ILE A 55 11.78 16.19 -25.48
N ARG A 56 12.55 16.20 -26.58
CA ARG A 56 14.00 15.92 -26.54
C ARG A 56 14.75 16.96 -25.71
N LEU A 57 14.37 18.24 -25.81
CA LEU A 57 14.96 19.31 -25.02
C LEU A 57 14.74 19.07 -23.53
N VAL A 58 13.50 18.81 -23.12
CA VAL A 58 13.18 18.54 -21.71
C VAL A 58 13.89 17.28 -21.21
N ARG A 59 13.94 16.20 -22.01
CA ARG A 59 14.72 15.00 -21.67
C ARG A 59 16.18 15.33 -21.43
N ARG A 60 16.81 16.13 -22.31
CA ARG A 60 18.22 16.53 -22.16
C ARG A 60 18.46 17.29 -20.84
N LEU A 61 17.55 18.17 -20.45
CA LEU A 61 17.62 18.89 -19.17
C LEU A 61 17.54 17.93 -17.98
N LEU A 62 16.61 16.97 -18.04
CA LEU A 62 16.37 15.97 -16.99
C LEU A 62 17.55 15.02 -16.76
N VAL A 63 18.37 14.75 -17.78
CA VAL A 63 19.54 13.86 -17.67
C VAL A 63 20.87 14.60 -17.61
N HIS A 64 20.86 15.93 -17.46
CA HIS A 64 22.07 16.74 -17.49
C HIS A 64 22.87 16.62 -16.18
N PRO A 65 24.08 16.02 -16.17
CA PRO A 65 24.79 15.71 -14.92
C PRO A 65 25.07 16.91 -14.01
N PRO A 66 25.45 18.11 -14.54
CA PRO A 66 25.61 19.30 -13.70
C PRO A 66 24.37 19.71 -12.90
N TYR A 67 23.16 19.47 -13.43
CA TYR A 67 21.92 19.76 -12.71
C TYR A 67 21.59 18.67 -11.70
N LEU A 68 21.85 17.40 -12.04
CA LEU A 68 21.61 16.25 -11.15
C LEU A 68 22.50 16.27 -9.90
N LYS A 69 23.70 16.87 -9.98
CA LYS A 69 24.61 17.04 -8.83
C LYS A 69 24.21 18.14 -7.86
N GLN A 70 23.20 18.96 -8.17
CA GLN A 70 22.77 20.05 -7.30
C GLN A 70 21.95 19.54 -6.11
N ARG A 71 22.07 20.19 -4.96
CA ARG A 71 21.29 19.83 -3.75
C ARG A 71 19.77 19.91 -3.98
N GLN A 72 19.33 20.80 -4.86
CA GLN A 72 17.91 21.00 -5.22
C GLN A 72 17.50 20.28 -6.52
N ALA A 73 18.32 19.36 -7.03
CA ALA A 73 18.10 18.68 -8.30
C ALA A 73 16.71 18.01 -8.41
N PHE A 74 16.15 17.50 -7.31
CA PHE A 74 14.81 16.92 -7.30
C PHE A 74 13.72 17.92 -7.73
N PHE A 75 13.77 19.15 -7.22
CA PHE A 75 12.77 20.18 -7.57
C PHE A 75 12.89 20.58 -9.04
N PHE A 76 14.11 20.72 -9.54
CA PHE A 76 14.34 20.96 -10.97
C PHE A 76 13.82 19.82 -11.84
N CYS A 77 14.12 18.57 -11.48
CA CYS A 77 13.64 17.42 -12.24
C CYS A 77 12.11 17.31 -12.20
N LYS A 78 11.50 17.58 -11.05
CA LYS A 78 10.04 17.55 -10.89
C LYS A 78 9.38 18.61 -11.77
N GLU A 79 9.90 19.83 -11.76
CA GLU A 79 9.41 20.91 -12.60
C GLU A 79 9.55 20.55 -14.09
N ALA A 80 10.72 20.10 -14.53
CA ALA A 80 10.92 19.70 -15.94
C ALA A 80 10.02 18.52 -16.36
N ALA A 81 9.84 17.52 -15.49
CA ALA A 81 8.95 16.39 -15.76
C ALA A 81 7.47 16.82 -15.82
N MET A 82 7.05 17.82 -15.03
CA MET A 82 5.69 18.38 -15.13
C MET A 82 5.39 18.95 -16.51
N GLY A 83 6.37 19.54 -17.21
CA GLY A 83 6.20 19.98 -18.60
C GLY A 83 5.84 18.84 -19.55
N LEU A 84 6.50 17.68 -19.39
CA LEU A 84 6.15 16.47 -20.15
C LEU A 84 4.75 15.96 -19.80
N ARG A 85 4.33 16.07 -18.54
CA ARG A 85 2.96 15.72 -18.12
C ARG A 85 1.90 16.63 -18.74
N CYS A 86 2.13 17.94 -18.79
CA CYS A 86 1.22 18.85 -19.48
C CYS A 86 1.02 18.44 -20.95
N ILE A 87 2.10 18.02 -21.62
CA ILE A 87 2.04 17.48 -22.99
C ILE A 87 1.22 16.19 -23.01
N VAL A 88 1.50 15.23 -22.11
CA VAL A 88 0.77 13.95 -22.03
C VAL A 88 -0.74 14.15 -21.84
N GLU A 89 -1.15 15.07 -20.97
CA GLU A 89 -2.56 15.26 -20.63
C GLU A 89 -3.31 16.02 -21.72
N ALA A 90 -2.74 17.12 -22.22
CA ALA A 90 -3.48 18.13 -22.97
C ALA A 90 -3.07 18.27 -24.45
N CYS A 91 -1.97 17.67 -24.90
CA CYS A 91 -1.56 17.79 -26.30
C CYS A 91 -2.51 16.99 -27.22
N PRO A 92 -3.03 17.60 -28.31
CA PRO A 92 -3.89 16.91 -29.26
C PRO A 92 -3.14 15.92 -30.16
N ARG A 93 -1.82 16.06 -30.29
CA ARG A 93 -0.98 15.27 -31.18
C ARG A 93 -0.54 13.96 -30.52
N ARG A 94 -1.08 12.83 -31.00
CA ARG A 94 -0.86 11.50 -30.40
C ARG A 94 0.59 11.03 -30.46
N ASP A 95 1.27 11.29 -31.57
CA ASP A 95 2.69 11.01 -31.78
C ASP A 95 3.57 11.73 -30.74
N VAL A 96 3.23 12.98 -30.41
CA VAL A 96 3.92 13.79 -29.40
C VAL A 96 3.60 13.29 -27.99
N VAL A 97 2.33 13.02 -27.69
CA VAL A 97 1.91 12.43 -26.40
C VAL A 97 2.63 11.12 -26.12
N GLU A 98 2.66 10.20 -27.09
CA GLU A 98 3.32 8.90 -26.96
C GLU A 98 4.83 9.04 -26.77
N HIS A 99 5.48 9.99 -27.47
CA HIS A 99 6.89 10.27 -27.26
C HIS A 99 7.16 10.83 -25.85
N ALA A 100 6.34 11.75 -25.34
CA ALA A 100 6.46 12.29 -24.00
C ALA A 100 6.26 11.21 -22.93
N ARG A 101 5.26 10.35 -23.12
CA ARG A 101 5.00 9.17 -22.28
C ARG A 101 6.23 8.27 -22.22
N ARG A 102 6.77 7.83 -23.37
CA ARG A 102 7.94 6.94 -23.42
C ARG A 102 9.16 7.53 -22.75
N VAL A 103 9.36 8.85 -22.89
CA VAL A 103 10.45 9.54 -22.18
C VAL A 103 10.24 9.48 -20.67
N LEU A 104 9.05 9.79 -20.16
CA LEU A 104 8.76 9.69 -18.72
C LEU A 104 8.90 8.25 -18.20
N GLU A 105 8.39 7.25 -18.93
CA GLU A 105 8.50 5.84 -18.55
C GLU A 105 9.95 5.35 -18.55
N SER A 106 10.76 5.71 -19.57
CA SER A 106 12.20 5.42 -19.59
C SER A 106 12.94 6.10 -18.43
N LEU A 107 12.64 7.36 -18.10
CA LEU A 107 13.26 8.02 -16.95
C LEU A 107 12.85 7.40 -15.61
N ALA A 108 11.62 6.90 -15.49
CA ALA A 108 11.16 6.17 -14.31
C ALA A 108 11.84 4.79 -14.16
N LEU A 109 12.18 4.13 -15.27
CA LEU A 109 12.83 2.81 -15.31
C LEU A 109 14.36 2.90 -15.15
N GLU A 110 14.99 3.81 -15.87
CA GLU A 110 16.45 3.84 -16.12
C GLU A 110 17.11 5.12 -15.59
N GLY A 111 16.33 6.09 -15.12
CA GLY A 111 16.86 7.36 -14.63
C GLY A 111 17.71 7.21 -13.37
N GLN A 112 18.63 8.16 -13.20
CA GLN A 112 19.34 8.34 -11.93
C GLN A 112 18.49 9.16 -10.96
N ASP A 113 18.67 8.93 -9.66
CA ASP A 113 18.12 9.84 -8.66
C ASP A 113 18.79 11.22 -8.81
N PRO A 114 18.02 12.33 -8.75
CA PRO A 114 16.60 12.45 -8.40
C PRO A 114 15.62 12.50 -9.58
N CYS A 115 16.09 12.38 -10.83
CA CYS A 115 15.25 12.41 -12.03
C CYS A 115 14.25 11.26 -12.05
N GLN A 116 14.68 10.06 -11.66
CA GLN A 116 13.85 8.88 -11.57
C GLN A 116 12.64 9.11 -10.65
N GLN A 117 12.90 9.56 -9.43
CA GLN A 117 11.86 9.91 -8.46
C GLN A 117 10.87 10.97 -9.00
N ALA A 118 11.37 12.01 -9.68
CA ALA A 118 10.53 13.04 -10.29
C ALA A 118 9.62 12.48 -11.39
N ALA A 119 10.16 11.67 -12.31
CA ALA A 119 9.39 11.03 -13.36
C ALA A 119 8.31 10.10 -12.78
N CYS A 120 8.65 9.32 -11.74
CA CYS A 120 7.68 8.45 -11.07
C CYS A 120 6.55 9.23 -10.39
N GLN A 121 6.85 10.32 -9.67
CA GLN A 121 5.81 11.17 -9.04
C GLN A 121 4.90 11.80 -10.09
N VAL A 122 5.47 12.27 -11.20
CA VAL A 122 4.73 12.91 -12.27
C VAL A 122 3.80 11.90 -12.97
N LEU A 123 4.31 10.74 -13.37
CA LEU A 123 3.48 9.66 -13.93
C LEU A 123 2.43 9.16 -12.92
N GLY A 124 2.80 9.02 -11.66
CA GLY A 124 1.89 8.63 -10.58
C GLY A 124 0.82 9.66 -10.27
N SER A 125 0.96 10.89 -10.76
CA SER A 125 0.00 11.97 -10.58
C SER A 125 -0.95 12.16 -11.78
N LEU A 126 -0.86 11.31 -12.81
CA LEU A 126 -1.80 11.33 -13.93
C LEU A 126 -3.24 11.12 -13.41
N PRO A 127 -4.22 11.87 -13.94
CA PRO A 127 -5.59 11.83 -13.45
C PRO A 127 -6.24 10.49 -13.80
N LEU A 128 -6.50 9.66 -12.80
CA LEU A 128 -7.24 8.42 -12.95
C LEU A 128 -8.72 8.66 -12.68
N GLU A 129 -9.57 8.34 -13.65
CA GLU A 129 -11.00 8.16 -13.42
C GLU A 129 -11.20 6.88 -12.60
N THR A 130 -11.16 7.02 -11.29
CA THR A 130 -11.72 6.05 -10.36
C THR A 130 -13.17 6.45 -10.16
N ASN A 131 -14.13 5.57 -10.46
CA ASN A 131 -15.53 5.75 -10.07
C ASN A 131 -15.70 5.05 -8.72
N PRO A 132 -15.31 5.69 -7.59
CA PRO A 132 -15.40 5.04 -6.30
C PRO A 132 -16.85 4.67 -5.98
N PRO A 133 -17.09 3.53 -5.35
CA PRO A 133 -18.43 3.19 -4.89
C PRO A 133 -18.83 4.10 -3.72
N SER A 134 -20.12 4.42 -3.64
CA SER A 134 -20.71 5.02 -2.45
C SER A 134 -20.70 4.00 -1.30
N MET A 135 -20.19 4.41 -0.14
CA MET A 135 -20.21 3.56 1.04
C MET A 135 -21.61 3.49 1.66
N PRO A 136 -22.02 2.31 2.19
CA PRO A 136 -23.21 2.23 3.03
C PRO A 136 -23.05 3.14 4.25
N THR A 137 -24.14 3.81 4.65
CA THR A 137 -24.16 4.65 5.85
C THR A 137 -23.96 3.81 7.12
N ASP A 138 -23.20 4.36 8.07
CA ASP A 138 -22.96 3.76 9.40
C ASP A 138 -24.20 3.90 10.29
N ASP A 139 -25.29 3.19 9.97
CA ASP A 139 -26.47 3.18 10.81
C ASP A 139 -26.38 2.11 11.90
N ARG A 140 -26.01 2.53 13.11
CA ARG A 140 -25.87 1.69 14.30
C ARG A 140 -27.18 1.52 15.07
N SER A 141 -28.21 2.33 14.77
CA SER A 141 -29.50 2.31 15.50
C SER A 141 -30.24 0.97 15.33
N HIS A 142 -29.91 0.23 14.27
CA HIS A 142 -30.47 -1.07 13.96
C HIS A 142 -29.77 -2.25 14.65
N ALA A 143 -28.90 -2.03 15.64
CA ALA A 143 -28.25 -3.14 16.35
C ALA A 143 -29.26 -4.08 17.04
N LEU A 144 -29.07 -5.39 16.92
CA LEU A 144 -29.90 -6.41 17.59
C LEU A 144 -29.31 -6.71 18.99
N PRO A 145 -30.03 -6.43 20.08
CA PRO A 145 -29.57 -6.82 21.40
C PRO A 145 -29.68 -8.34 21.59
N VAL A 146 -28.59 -9.01 21.97
CA VAL A 146 -28.55 -10.48 22.06
C VAL A 146 -27.50 -10.93 23.09
N ALA A 147 -27.73 -12.05 23.77
CA ALA A 147 -26.69 -12.69 24.58
C ALA A 147 -25.74 -13.46 23.67
N LEU A 148 -24.44 -13.51 24.00
CA LEU A 148 -23.46 -14.18 23.14
C LEU A 148 -23.81 -15.66 22.92
N PRO A 149 -24.17 -16.48 23.93
CA PRO A 149 -24.57 -17.88 23.70
C PRO A 149 -25.74 -18.02 22.71
N ASP A 150 -26.73 -17.14 22.79
CA ASP A 150 -27.89 -17.15 21.91
C ASP A 150 -27.50 -16.78 20.48
N LEU A 151 -26.67 -15.74 20.31
CA LEU A 151 -26.12 -15.36 19.01
C LEU A 151 -25.39 -16.54 18.36
N LEU A 152 -24.50 -17.19 19.10
CA LEU A 152 -23.72 -18.33 18.61
C LEU A 152 -24.63 -19.52 18.24
N ASN A 153 -25.67 -19.80 19.02
CA ASN A 153 -26.63 -20.86 18.73
C ASN A 153 -27.48 -20.55 17.48
N ARG A 154 -28.00 -19.32 17.37
CA ARG A 154 -28.79 -18.89 16.21
C ARG A 154 -27.96 -18.90 14.92
N LEU A 155 -26.72 -18.44 14.95
CA LEU A 155 -25.86 -18.44 13.76
C LEU A 155 -25.52 -19.85 13.24
N ARG A 156 -25.49 -20.87 14.11
CA ARG A 156 -25.31 -22.27 13.67
C ARG A 156 -26.47 -22.77 12.81
N GLN A 157 -27.66 -22.20 13.00
CA GLN A 157 -28.88 -22.59 12.28
C GLN A 157 -29.04 -21.85 10.95
N VAL A 158 -28.24 -20.80 10.69
CA VAL A 158 -28.33 -20.04 9.44
C VAL A 158 -27.89 -20.91 8.24
N PRO A 159 -28.74 -21.08 7.21
CA PRO A 159 -28.40 -21.84 6.01
C PRO A 159 -27.16 -21.30 5.29
N THR A 160 -26.35 -22.19 4.71
CA THR A 160 -25.17 -21.86 3.90
C THR A 160 -25.52 -21.57 2.44
N PHE A 161 -24.66 -20.85 1.72
CA PHE A 161 -24.53 -20.99 0.28
C PHE A 161 -23.35 -21.90 -0.09
N ARG A 162 -23.61 -22.83 -1.03
CA ARG A 162 -22.76 -23.83 -1.72
C ARG A 162 -21.52 -24.39 -0.99
N PRO A 163 -21.52 -25.68 -0.62
CA PRO A 163 -20.30 -26.36 -0.20
C PRO A 163 -19.35 -26.55 -1.40
N GLU A 164 -18.08 -26.17 -1.27
CA GLU A 164 -17.02 -26.92 -1.96
C GLU A 164 -17.00 -28.33 -1.35
N ALA A 165 -16.75 -29.34 -2.19
CA ALA A 165 -16.77 -30.74 -1.76
C ALA A 165 -15.99 -30.94 -0.44
N PRO A 166 -16.52 -31.72 0.51
CA PRO A 166 -15.92 -31.90 1.81
C PRO A 166 -14.49 -32.46 1.65
N THR A 167 -13.49 -31.64 1.96
CA THR A 167 -12.10 -32.07 2.05
C THR A 167 -11.77 -32.28 3.52
N GLY A 168 -11.96 -33.53 3.97
CA GLY A 168 -11.46 -34.01 5.25
C GLY A 168 -12.47 -33.98 6.40
N ALA A 169 -12.50 -35.09 7.12
CA ALA A 169 -13.26 -35.29 8.36
C ALA A 169 -12.65 -34.46 9.50
N GLY A 170 -13.00 -33.16 9.58
CA GLY A 170 -12.70 -32.33 10.74
C GLY A 170 -13.74 -32.51 11.85
N ARG A 171 -13.29 -32.62 13.11
CA ARG A 171 -14.17 -32.55 14.29
C ARG A 171 -14.95 -31.23 14.27
N SER A 172 -16.27 -31.28 14.12
CA SER A 172 -17.13 -30.16 14.49
C SER A 172 -17.31 -30.14 16.01
N GLY A 173 -17.30 -28.96 16.63
CA GLY A 173 -17.93 -28.88 17.94
C GLY A 173 -17.52 -27.79 18.92
N ARG A 174 -16.62 -26.85 18.59
CA ARG A 174 -16.28 -25.77 19.54
C ARG A 174 -15.93 -24.45 18.87
N TRP A 175 -16.37 -23.36 19.51
CA TRP A 175 -15.88 -22.02 19.20
C TRP A 175 -14.48 -21.85 19.79
N PHE A 176 -13.55 -21.33 19.01
CA PHE A 176 -12.22 -20.98 19.50
C PHE A 176 -11.87 -19.53 19.18
N PRO A 177 -11.10 -18.87 20.05
CA PRO A 177 -10.69 -17.49 19.87
C PRO A 177 -9.60 -17.35 18.79
N LYS A 178 -9.67 -16.26 18.03
CA LYS A 178 -8.63 -15.75 17.11
C LYS A 178 -8.62 -14.22 17.19
N GLY A 179 -7.73 -13.67 18.01
CA GLY A 179 -7.74 -12.24 18.34
C GLY A 179 -9.09 -11.82 18.92
N ARG A 180 -9.69 -10.76 18.38
CA ARG A 180 -11.04 -10.29 18.74
C ARG A 180 -12.21 -11.06 18.09
N SER A 181 -11.93 -12.21 17.48
CA SER A 181 -12.93 -13.03 16.78
C SER A 181 -13.12 -14.39 17.44
N LEU A 182 -14.36 -14.87 17.45
CA LEU A 182 -14.73 -16.25 17.74
C LEU A 182 -14.93 -16.99 16.42
N VAL A 183 -14.35 -18.19 16.30
CA VAL A 183 -14.38 -18.99 15.08
C VAL A 183 -14.98 -20.36 15.33
N TRP A 184 -15.87 -20.80 14.45
CA TRP A 184 -16.45 -22.15 14.44
C TRP A 184 -16.21 -22.83 13.09
N VAL A 185 -15.48 -23.94 13.10
CA VAL A 185 -15.23 -24.75 11.88
C VAL A 185 -16.43 -25.65 11.60
N ARG A 186 -16.94 -25.59 10.36
CA ARG A 186 -18.13 -26.36 9.92
C ARG A 186 -17.71 -27.65 9.21
N LYS A 187 -18.54 -28.69 9.32
CA LYS A 187 -18.37 -29.96 8.56
C LYS A 187 -18.53 -29.77 7.05
N SER A 188 -19.38 -28.84 6.64
CA SER A 188 -19.74 -28.57 5.24
C SER A 188 -18.69 -27.75 4.47
N GLY A 189 -17.48 -27.58 5.03
CA GLY A 189 -16.49 -26.63 4.54
C GLY A 189 -16.80 -25.19 5.00
N GLY A 190 -15.74 -24.43 5.30
CA GLY A 190 -15.82 -23.05 5.76
C GLY A 190 -15.89 -22.88 7.28
N ILE A 191 -15.77 -21.63 7.70
CA ILE A 191 -15.83 -21.19 9.08
C ILE A 191 -16.93 -20.15 9.24
N LEU A 192 -17.53 -20.16 10.42
CA LEU A 192 -18.37 -19.08 10.92
C LEU A 192 -17.53 -18.21 11.86
N VAL A 193 -17.62 -16.91 11.70
CA VAL A 193 -16.85 -15.93 12.48
C VAL A 193 -17.80 -14.95 13.15
N VAL A 194 -17.56 -14.69 14.43
CA VAL A 194 -18.16 -13.58 15.17
C VAL A 194 -17.04 -12.66 15.61
N LYS A 195 -16.94 -11.49 14.98
CA LYS A 195 -15.91 -10.48 15.26
C LYS A 195 -16.47 -9.45 16.22
N THR A 196 -15.73 -9.10 17.25
CA THR A 196 -16.23 -8.31 18.38
C THR A 196 -15.52 -6.97 18.55
N ALA A 197 -16.20 -6.02 19.20
CA ALA A 197 -15.68 -4.70 19.56
C ALA A 197 -16.13 -4.30 20.97
N GLN A 198 -15.32 -3.49 21.65
CA GLN A 198 -15.53 -3.10 23.05
C GLN A 198 -16.37 -1.83 23.19
N ASP A 199 -16.17 -0.86 22.30
CA ASP A 199 -16.81 0.45 22.30
C ASP A 199 -17.55 0.73 20.98
N GLU A 200 -18.20 1.88 20.94
CA GLU A 200 -19.06 2.30 19.83
C GLU A 200 -18.26 2.73 18.58
N GLU A 201 -17.07 3.32 18.77
CA GLU A 201 -16.19 3.70 17.66
C GLU A 201 -15.71 2.45 16.91
N ALA A 202 -15.21 1.46 17.65
CA ALA A 202 -14.83 0.17 17.12
C ALA A 202 -16.01 -0.61 16.52
N ALA A 203 -17.23 -0.41 17.02
CA ALA A 203 -18.44 -0.95 16.40
C ALA A 203 -18.71 -0.34 15.02
N GLY A 204 -18.38 0.95 14.82
CA GLY A 204 -18.41 1.59 13.50
C GLY A 204 -17.54 0.87 12.48
N LEU A 205 -16.33 0.48 12.87
CA LEU A 205 -15.44 -0.29 12.00
C LEU A 205 -16.05 -1.65 11.61
N LEU A 206 -16.75 -2.32 12.53
CA LEU A 206 -17.44 -3.58 12.22
C LEU A 206 -18.59 -3.37 11.22
N VAL A 207 -19.37 -2.29 11.36
CA VAL A 207 -20.45 -1.94 10.40
C VAL A 207 -19.85 -1.66 9.02
N ARG A 208 -18.76 -0.90 8.98
CA ARG A 208 -18.01 -0.61 7.75
C ARG A 208 -17.51 -1.89 7.07
N GLU A 209 -16.96 -2.83 7.84
CA GLU A 209 -16.52 -4.13 7.32
C GLU A 209 -17.69 -4.91 6.67
N ILE A 210 -18.85 -4.98 7.33
CA ILE A 210 -20.05 -5.60 6.75
C ILE A 210 -20.52 -4.85 5.50
N GLY A 211 -20.49 -3.52 5.51
CA GLY A 211 -20.82 -2.69 4.37
C GLY A 211 -19.97 -3.04 3.14
N TRP A 212 -18.67 -3.18 3.33
CA TRP A 212 -17.75 -3.64 2.29
C TRP A 212 -18.03 -5.06 1.82
N MET A 213 -18.26 -6.00 2.73
CA MET A 213 -18.62 -7.38 2.35
C MET A 213 -19.85 -7.38 1.44
N ARG A 214 -20.91 -6.66 1.82
CA ARG A 214 -22.16 -6.56 1.05
C ARG A 214 -21.93 -5.95 -0.34
N LEU A 215 -21.20 -4.84 -0.40
CA LEU A 215 -20.87 -4.17 -1.66
C LEU A 215 -20.06 -5.08 -2.57
N LEU A 216 -18.99 -5.70 -2.07
CA LEU A 216 -18.14 -6.58 -2.87
C LEU A 216 -18.91 -7.81 -3.37
N TRP A 217 -19.87 -8.32 -2.60
CA TRP A 217 -20.76 -9.41 -3.03
C TRP A 217 -21.73 -9.02 -4.14
N SER A 218 -22.03 -7.74 -4.31
CA SER A 218 -22.81 -7.28 -5.48
C SER A 218 -22.04 -7.44 -6.79
N TRP A 219 -20.70 -7.49 -6.74
CA TRP A 219 -19.86 -7.65 -7.91
C TRP A 219 -19.87 -9.10 -8.42
N GLU A 220 -20.07 -9.27 -9.73
CA GLU A 220 -20.07 -10.58 -10.35
C GLU A 220 -18.74 -11.31 -10.17
N GLU A 221 -17.60 -10.61 -10.25
CA GLU A 221 -16.27 -11.22 -10.09
C GLU A 221 -16.07 -11.84 -8.71
N THR A 222 -16.69 -11.28 -7.67
CA THR A 222 -16.65 -11.85 -6.32
C THR A 222 -17.44 -13.15 -6.27
N ARG A 223 -18.65 -13.15 -6.85
CA ARG A 223 -19.51 -14.35 -6.93
C ARG A 223 -18.89 -15.46 -7.78
N LEU A 224 -18.13 -15.11 -8.81
CA LEU A 224 -17.35 -16.03 -9.63
C LEU A 224 -15.98 -16.39 -9.02
N GLY A 225 -15.66 -15.91 -7.82
CA GLY A 225 -14.37 -16.14 -7.14
C GLY A 225 -13.16 -15.46 -7.78
N ARG A 226 -13.36 -14.67 -8.84
CA ARG A 226 -12.33 -13.91 -9.57
C ARG A 226 -11.77 -12.77 -8.73
N LEU A 227 -12.54 -12.20 -7.79
CA LEU A 227 -12.04 -11.22 -6.82
C LEU A 227 -11.61 -11.86 -5.48
N GLY A 228 -11.44 -13.17 -5.47
CA GLY A 228 -11.11 -13.94 -4.27
C GLY A 228 -12.35 -14.40 -3.49
N LYS A 229 -12.12 -15.07 -2.37
CA LYS A 229 -13.19 -15.64 -1.54
C LYS A 229 -13.54 -14.63 -0.44
N ILE A 230 -14.26 -13.56 -0.82
CA ILE A 230 -14.73 -12.52 0.10
C ILE A 230 -15.69 -13.14 1.13
N PRO A 231 -15.58 -12.81 2.43
CA PRO A 231 -16.50 -13.33 3.42
C PRO A 231 -17.95 -12.94 3.14
N LEU A 232 -18.87 -13.85 3.44
CA LEU A 232 -20.31 -13.61 3.31
C LEU A 232 -20.84 -13.05 4.64
N PRO A 233 -21.35 -11.81 4.68
CA PRO A 233 -21.88 -11.24 5.91
C PRO A 233 -23.15 -12.00 6.30
N LEU A 234 -23.42 -12.10 7.60
CA LEU A 234 -24.61 -12.75 8.13
C LEU A 234 -25.48 -11.78 8.94
N SER A 235 -26.77 -11.79 8.64
CA SER A 235 -27.79 -11.06 9.40
C SER A 235 -28.66 -12.01 10.21
N LEU A 236 -29.13 -11.55 11.37
CA LEU A 236 -30.25 -12.15 12.09
C LEU A 236 -31.36 -11.11 12.22
N ASP A 237 -32.60 -11.49 11.96
CA ASP A 237 -33.77 -10.60 12.03
C ASP A 237 -33.60 -9.32 11.18
N GLY A 238 -32.95 -9.45 10.01
CA GLY A 238 -32.61 -8.33 9.12
C GLY A 238 -31.51 -7.40 9.62
N ARG A 239 -30.89 -7.69 10.76
CA ARG A 239 -29.87 -6.85 11.42
C ARG A 239 -28.48 -7.50 11.32
N TRP A 240 -27.45 -6.66 11.11
CA TRP A 240 -26.07 -7.09 10.91
C TRP A 240 -25.16 -6.84 12.12
N LEU A 241 -25.48 -5.81 12.90
CA LEU A 241 -24.77 -5.44 14.12
C LEU A 241 -25.51 -6.03 15.32
N PHE A 242 -24.76 -6.62 16.25
CA PHE A 242 -25.28 -7.24 17.46
C PHE A 242 -24.75 -6.49 18.68
N ARG A 243 -25.64 -6.08 19.59
CA ARG A 243 -25.26 -5.50 20.89
C ARG A 243 -25.30 -6.60 21.95
N LEU A 244 -24.12 -6.97 22.46
CA LEU A 244 -23.95 -8.07 23.39
C LEU A 244 -24.38 -7.64 24.80
N ARG A 245 -25.40 -8.33 25.35
CA ARG A 245 -25.91 -8.06 26.72
C ARG A 245 -25.18 -8.87 27.80
N HIS A 246 -24.70 -10.06 27.44
CA HIS A 246 -24.02 -10.98 28.34
C HIS A 246 -23.07 -11.87 27.52
N THR A 247 -21.78 -11.82 27.82
CA THR A 247 -20.74 -12.58 27.12
C THR A 247 -20.57 -14.00 27.68
N GLY A 248 -21.02 -14.26 28.92
CA GLY A 248 -20.80 -15.54 29.61
C GLY A 248 -19.38 -15.67 30.16
N ALA A 249 -19.02 -16.87 30.65
CA ALA A 249 -17.65 -17.15 31.08
C ALA A 249 -16.68 -16.91 29.90
N PRO A 250 -15.53 -16.24 30.14
CA PRO A 250 -14.63 -15.83 29.06
C PRO A 250 -14.14 -17.01 28.24
N LEU A 251 -14.42 -17.00 26.93
CA LEU A 251 -13.81 -17.93 25.99
C LEU A 251 -12.32 -17.59 25.75
N SER A 252 -11.90 -16.35 26.04
CA SER A 252 -10.51 -15.88 26.06
C SER A 252 -10.37 -14.47 26.65
N PRO A 253 -9.15 -14.04 27.02
CA PRO A 253 -8.86 -12.64 27.37
C PRO A 253 -9.30 -11.67 26.26
N GLY A 254 -9.83 -10.50 26.64
CA GLY A 254 -10.27 -9.44 25.72
C GLY A 254 -11.72 -9.55 25.22
N LEU A 255 -12.30 -10.75 25.19
CA LEU A 255 -13.72 -10.98 24.87
C LEU A 255 -14.67 -10.62 26.02
N GLU A 256 -14.15 -10.49 27.25
CA GLU A 256 -14.89 -10.08 28.44
C GLU A 256 -15.47 -8.67 28.32
N LYS A 257 -14.75 -7.78 27.63
CA LYS A 257 -15.12 -6.38 27.42
C LYS A 257 -15.93 -6.16 26.12
N ALA A 258 -16.21 -7.22 25.36
CA ALA A 258 -16.93 -7.11 24.09
C ALA A 258 -18.38 -6.68 24.31
N ARG A 259 -18.79 -5.58 23.67
CA ARG A 259 -20.16 -5.03 23.71
C ARG A 259 -20.87 -5.11 22.37
N TRP A 260 -20.12 -5.27 21.29
CA TRP A 260 -20.63 -5.27 19.93
C TRP A 260 -20.07 -6.44 19.16
N ALA A 261 -20.82 -6.93 18.18
CA ALA A 261 -20.37 -7.97 17.27
C ALA A 261 -21.00 -7.88 15.89
N VAL A 262 -20.30 -8.44 14.91
CA VAL A 262 -20.84 -8.78 13.59
C VAL A 262 -20.50 -10.23 13.28
N ALA A 263 -21.23 -10.84 12.34
CA ALA A 263 -21.05 -12.23 11.96
C ALA A 263 -20.88 -12.38 10.46
N PHE A 264 -20.03 -13.33 10.05
CA PHE A 264 -19.83 -13.68 8.65
C PHE A 264 -19.36 -15.12 8.46
N GLN A 265 -19.53 -15.66 7.25
CA GLN A 265 -18.95 -16.93 6.83
C GLN A 265 -17.70 -16.68 5.99
N ALA A 266 -16.67 -17.49 6.18
CA ALA A 266 -15.43 -17.41 5.41
C ALA A 266 -14.88 -18.81 5.08
N PRO A 267 -13.92 -18.94 4.14
CA PRO A 267 -13.26 -20.22 3.87
C PRO A 267 -12.39 -20.70 5.04
N ASN A 268 -12.10 -22.01 5.10
CA ASN A 268 -11.24 -22.61 6.16
C ASN A 268 -9.87 -21.93 6.33
N GLY A 269 -9.27 -21.46 5.23
CA GLY A 269 -7.98 -20.76 5.24
C GLY A 269 -8.05 -19.26 5.54
N TYR A 270 -9.18 -18.72 5.99
CA TYR A 270 -9.35 -17.28 6.19
C TYR A 270 -8.35 -16.71 7.21
N PHE A 271 -8.01 -17.45 8.27
CA PHE A 271 -7.03 -17.02 9.28
C PHE A 271 -5.62 -17.57 9.05
N HIS A 272 -5.31 -18.07 7.84
CA HIS A 272 -3.98 -18.56 7.51
C HIS A 272 -3.18 -17.43 6.85
N TYR A 273 -2.10 -17.01 7.50
CA TYR A 273 -1.17 -16.01 6.99
C TYR A 273 -0.12 -16.67 6.09
N PRO A 274 0.22 -16.09 4.93
CA PRO A 274 1.04 -16.77 3.93
C PRO A 274 2.50 -16.91 4.35
N ASN A 275 2.94 -16.10 5.31
CA ASN A 275 4.30 -16.02 5.83
C ASN A 275 4.44 -16.62 7.24
N GLN A 276 3.40 -17.25 7.80
CA GLN A 276 3.48 -17.90 9.12
C GLN A 276 3.30 -19.42 9.01
N PRO A 277 3.94 -20.21 9.88
CA PRO A 277 3.70 -21.65 9.93
C PRO A 277 2.25 -21.97 10.29
N CYS A 278 1.62 -22.84 9.51
CA CYS A 278 0.33 -23.45 9.82
C CYS A 278 0.58 -24.92 10.13
N GLU A 279 0.11 -25.40 11.28
CA GLU A 279 0.37 -26.78 11.74
C GLU A 279 1.88 -27.13 11.75
N GLY A 280 2.70 -26.14 12.14
CA GLY A 280 4.16 -26.28 12.21
C GLY A 280 4.88 -26.22 10.86
N ARG A 281 4.19 -25.93 9.74
CA ARG A 281 4.80 -25.87 8.41
C ARG A 281 4.46 -24.58 7.68
N LEU A 282 5.47 -23.98 7.05
CA LEU A 282 5.25 -22.91 6.07
C LEU A 282 4.66 -23.48 4.78
N LEU A 283 4.01 -22.59 4.01
CA LEU A 283 3.60 -22.90 2.65
C LEU A 283 4.80 -23.27 1.78
N SER A 284 4.62 -24.20 0.86
CA SER A 284 5.65 -24.52 -0.13
C SER A 284 5.93 -23.29 -1.03
N LYS A 285 7.14 -23.22 -1.59
CA LYS A 285 7.60 -22.11 -2.44
C LYS A 285 6.61 -21.78 -3.57
N ALA A 286 6.13 -22.79 -4.28
CA ALA A 286 5.17 -22.64 -5.38
C ALA A 286 3.80 -22.12 -4.92
N VAL A 287 3.35 -22.62 -3.76
CA VAL A 287 2.08 -22.25 -3.16
C VAL A 287 2.14 -20.80 -2.66
N PHE A 288 3.21 -20.41 -1.97
CA PHE A 288 3.46 -19.04 -1.53
C PHE A 288 3.47 -18.04 -2.70
N LEU A 289 4.25 -18.33 -3.75
CA LEU A 289 4.30 -17.50 -4.96
C LEU A 289 2.90 -17.33 -5.58
N LYS A 290 2.15 -18.42 -5.74
CA LYS A 290 0.78 -18.37 -6.29
C LYS A 290 -0.12 -17.47 -5.45
N PHE A 291 -0.02 -17.51 -4.13
CA PHE A 291 -0.85 -16.70 -3.24
C PHE A 291 -0.48 -15.23 -3.25
N LEU A 292 0.80 -14.90 -3.20
CA LEU A 292 1.21 -13.50 -3.22
C LEU A 292 0.86 -12.84 -4.56
N SER A 293 1.10 -13.55 -5.67
CA SER A 293 0.68 -13.15 -7.02
C SER A 293 -0.83 -12.96 -7.15
N ARG A 294 -1.63 -13.84 -6.52
CA ARG A 294 -3.09 -13.69 -6.51
C ARG A 294 -3.51 -12.46 -5.71
N ASN A 295 -2.97 -12.24 -4.52
CA ASN A 295 -3.35 -11.08 -3.70
C ASN A 295 -2.91 -9.76 -4.34
N ALA A 296 -1.76 -9.73 -5.01
CA ALA A 296 -1.33 -8.61 -5.84
C ALA A 296 -2.37 -8.27 -6.92
N LEU A 297 -2.84 -9.28 -7.66
CA LEU A 297 -3.91 -9.11 -8.65
C LEU A 297 -5.20 -8.58 -8.02
N LEU A 298 -5.60 -9.09 -6.86
CA LEU A 298 -6.84 -8.68 -6.18
C LEU A 298 -6.79 -7.23 -5.73
N LEU A 299 -5.68 -6.78 -5.14
CA LEU A 299 -5.48 -5.38 -4.76
C LEU A 299 -5.51 -4.46 -6.00
N GLY A 300 -4.87 -4.88 -7.10
CA GLY A 300 -4.93 -4.14 -8.36
C GLY A 300 -6.35 -4.03 -8.91
N ARG A 301 -7.13 -5.13 -8.85
CA ARG A 301 -8.54 -5.16 -9.29
C ARG A 301 -9.44 -4.26 -8.45
N LEU A 302 -9.27 -4.26 -7.12
CA LEU A 302 -9.95 -3.33 -6.22
C LEU A 302 -9.66 -1.88 -6.64
N LEU A 303 -8.38 -1.54 -6.87
CA LEU A 303 -8.00 -0.19 -7.28
C LEU A 303 -8.60 0.19 -8.63
N SER A 304 -8.66 -0.74 -9.58
CA SER A 304 -9.27 -0.52 -10.90
C SER A 304 -10.76 -0.10 -10.81
N ARG A 305 -11.40 -0.41 -9.68
CA ARG A 305 -12.79 -0.10 -9.29
C ARG A 305 -12.89 1.09 -8.33
N GLY A 306 -11.80 1.79 -8.08
CA GLY A 306 -11.76 2.92 -7.15
C GLY A 306 -11.83 2.53 -5.68
N VAL A 307 -11.37 1.32 -5.32
CA VAL A 307 -11.28 0.84 -3.94
C VAL A 307 -9.83 0.53 -3.58
N VAL A 308 -9.34 1.02 -2.45
CA VAL A 308 -7.98 0.78 -1.96
C VAL A 308 -8.00 0.14 -0.58
N HIS A 309 -6.95 -0.60 -0.25
CA HIS A 309 -6.76 -1.16 1.08
C HIS A 309 -5.69 -0.35 1.81
N THR A 310 -6.06 0.41 2.83
CA THR A 310 -5.14 1.37 3.47
C THR A 310 -4.17 0.75 4.47
N ALA A 311 -4.44 -0.46 4.94
CA ALA A 311 -3.54 -1.18 5.85
C ALA A 311 -3.31 -2.65 5.44
N PRO A 312 -2.73 -2.96 4.26
CA PRO A 312 -2.48 -4.36 3.88
C PRO A 312 -1.56 -5.07 4.89
N ILE A 313 -0.62 -4.32 5.46
CA ILE A 313 0.06 -4.60 6.72
C ILE A 313 0.18 -3.29 7.52
N PRO A 314 0.25 -3.32 8.85
CA PRO A 314 0.40 -2.11 9.66
C PRO A 314 1.85 -1.56 9.59
N LEU A 315 2.06 -0.49 8.82
CA LEU A 315 3.38 0.15 8.66
C LEU A 315 3.52 1.47 9.41
N PHE A 316 4.65 1.63 10.11
CA PHE A 316 4.95 2.82 10.92
C PHE A 316 6.38 3.33 10.69
N HIS A 317 6.57 4.64 10.84
CA HIS A 317 7.91 5.25 10.92
C HIS A 317 8.50 5.15 12.34
N ASN A 318 7.64 5.27 13.35
CA ASN A 318 7.98 5.13 14.76
C ASN A 318 6.66 4.89 15.53
N ARG A 319 6.57 3.79 16.29
CA ARG A 319 5.37 3.45 17.06
C ARG A 319 5.22 4.25 18.37
N VAL A 320 6.29 4.88 18.85
CA VAL A 320 6.37 5.61 20.12
C VAL A 320 5.90 7.05 19.97
N GLN A 321 6.19 7.67 18.83
CA GLN A 321 5.92 9.09 18.58
C GLN A 321 4.62 9.34 17.81
N ARG A 322 3.66 8.39 17.85
CA ARG A 322 2.39 8.48 17.10
C ARG A 322 1.61 9.76 17.43
N HIS A 323 1.62 10.17 18.70
CA HIS A 323 0.89 11.34 19.19
C HIS A 323 1.49 12.69 18.79
N ARG A 324 2.77 12.72 18.36
CA ARG A 324 3.48 13.96 17.98
C ARG A 324 3.43 14.28 16.50
N ARG A 325 2.95 13.35 15.66
CA ARG A 325 2.99 13.51 14.20
C ARG A 325 1.59 13.66 13.63
N ASN A 326 1.44 14.61 12.72
CA ASN A 326 0.21 14.84 11.96
C ASN A 326 -0.24 13.61 11.15
N ASP A 327 0.65 12.63 10.91
CA ASP A 327 0.37 11.36 10.22
C ASP A 327 0.12 10.18 11.18
N GLY A 328 0.02 10.42 12.50
CA GLY A 328 -0.21 9.37 13.49
C GLY A 328 0.93 8.35 13.56
N GLY A 329 2.11 8.66 13.02
CA GLY A 329 3.26 7.75 12.93
C GLY A 329 3.19 6.73 11.78
N LEU A 330 2.19 6.81 10.90
CA LEU A 330 2.04 5.92 9.74
C LEU A 330 3.19 6.10 8.74
N TYR A 331 3.64 5.00 8.16
CA TYR A 331 4.75 5.03 7.20
C TYR A 331 4.31 5.64 5.86
N ARG A 332 4.97 6.72 5.41
CA ARG A 332 4.81 7.29 4.07
C ARG A 332 6.03 6.96 3.22
N TRP A 333 5.89 5.90 2.43
CA TRP A 333 6.99 5.33 1.65
C TRP A 333 7.72 6.28 0.70
N PRO A 334 7.11 7.33 0.08
CA PRO A 334 7.87 8.23 -0.80
C PRO A 334 8.93 9.04 -0.06
N ARG A 335 8.83 9.16 1.27
CA ARG A 335 9.83 9.85 2.11
C ARG A 335 11.08 9.00 2.34
N GLY A 336 11.00 7.67 2.18
CA GLY A 336 12.14 6.76 2.34
C GLY A 336 12.80 6.81 3.72
N GLY A 337 12.07 7.14 4.78
CA GLY A 337 12.58 7.11 6.15
C GLY A 337 12.70 5.68 6.68
N ARG A 338 13.30 5.51 7.87
CA ARG A 338 13.32 4.22 8.58
C ARG A 338 11.92 3.57 8.63
N LEU A 339 11.90 2.27 8.37
CA LEU A 339 10.72 1.42 8.57
C LEU A 339 10.83 0.68 9.90
N ASP A 340 9.88 0.93 10.78
CA ASP A 340 9.93 0.42 12.16
C ASP A 340 9.44 -1.03 12.26
N ARG A 341 10.24 -1.90 12.90
CA ARG A 341 9.91 -3.30 13.23
C ARG A 341 9.29 -4.06 12.06
N TRP A 342 9.95 -3.98 10.90
CA TRP A 342 9.38 -4.40 9.63
C TRP A 342 8.88 -5.85 9.65
N LEU A 343 9.60 -6.74 10.36
CA LEU A 343 9.27 -8.15 10.46
C LEU A 343 7.99 -8.38 11.29
N GLU A 344 7.86 -7.69 12.43
CA GLU A 344 6.67 -7.73 13.30
C GLU A 344 5.44 -7.14 12.58
N SER A 345 5.64 -6.07 11.81
CA SER A 345 4.59 -5.50 10.97
C SER A 345 4.04 -6.50 9.95
N CYS A 346 4.77 -7.58 9.64
CA CYS A 346 4.32 -8.63 8.74
C CYS A 346 3.63 -9.81 9.44
N ASP A 347 3.43 -9.81 10.76
CA ASP A 347 2.88 -10.98 11.45
C ASP A 347 1.43 -11.27 11.05
N PHE A 348 0.63 -10.22 10.84
CA PHE A 348 -0.80 -10.35 10.57
C PHE A 348 -1.21 -9.57 9.31
N PRO A 349 -0.75 -9.94 8.10
CA PRO A 349 -1.17 -9.25 6.89
C PRO A 349 -2.67 -9.36 6.68
N ASN A 350 -3.29 -8.30 6.19
CA ASN A 350 -4.71 -8.24 5.82
C ASN A 350 -4.99 -8.86 4.44
N PHE A 351 -4.18 -9.86 4.08
CA PHE A 351 -4.37 -10.74 2.94
C PHE A 351 -3.80 -12.12 3.27
N GLY A 352 -4.44 -13.17 2.76
CA GLY A 352 -4.03 -14.55 3.02
C GLY A 352 -4.47 -15.54 1.94
N LEU A 353 -4.60 -16.81 2.32
CA LEU A 353 -4.96 -17.89 1.37
C LEU A 353 -6.33 -17.66 0.70
N SER A 354 -7.29 -17.07 1.42
CA SER A 354 -8.64 -16.79 0.91
C SER A 354 -8.70 -15.56 -0.01
N GLY A 355 -7.76 -14.62 0.12
CA GLY A 355 -7.78 -13.31 -0.52
C GLY A 355 -7.57 -12.18 0.48
N ILE A 356 -8.09 -11.00 0.15
CA ILE A 356 -8.08 -9.79 0.99
C ILE A 356 -8.97 -9.97 2.23
N ARG A 357 -8.58 -9.38 3.36
CA ARG A 357 -9.20 -9.50 4.70
C ARG A 357 -9.29 -8.13 5.37
N ASP A 358 -9.91 -8.09 6.56
CA ASP A 358 -10.07 -6.88 7.37
C ASP A 358 -10.58 -5.70 6.56
N LEU A 359 -11.77 -5.92 5.98
CA LEU A 359 -12.34 -5.03 4.97
C LEU A 359 -12.73 -3.67 5.55
N GLU A 360 -12.74 -3.49 6.87
CA GLU A 360 -12.84 -2.16 7.49
C GLU A 360 -11.75 -1.18 7.01
N HIS A 361 -10.61 -1.69 6.55
CA HIS A 361 -9.51 -0.90 5.99
C HIS A 361 -9.62 -0.66 4.48
N LEU A 362 -10.75 -1.00 3.86
CA LEU A 362 -11.04 -0.56 2.51
C LEU A 362 -11.58 0.87 2.51
N GLU A 363 -11.16 1.67 1.53
CA GLU A 363 -11.63 3.02 1.31
C GLU A 363 -11.90 3.29 -0.18
N PRO A 364 -12.81 4.21 -0.51
CA PRO A 364 -12.79 4.86 -1.81
C PRO A 364 -11.41 5.45 -2.11
N ALA A 365 -10.89 5.20 -3.31
CA ALA A 365 -9.59 5.72 -3.74
C ALA A 365 -9.56 7.25 -3.63
N GLY A 366 -8.50 7.79 -3.02
CA GLY A 366 -8.32 9.23 -2.79
C GLY A 366 -9.13 9.87 -1.64
N ALA A 367 -10.00 9.14 -0.94
CA ALA A 367 -10.85 9.74 0.12
C ALA A 367 -10.09 10.34 1.30
N SER A 368 -8.93 9.78 1.66
CA SER A 368 -8.11 10.19 2.81
C SER A 368 -7.09 11.29 2.49
N GLY A 369 -7.18 11.93 1.31
CA GLY A 369 -6.19 12.93 0.86
C GLY A 369 -4.81 12.34 0.51
N VAL A 370 -4.65 11.02 0.65
CA VAL A 370 -3.48 10.27 0.21
C VAL A 370 -3.61 10.00 -1.30
N SER A 371 -2.57 10.33 -2.05
CA SER A 371 -2.57 10.12 -3.51
C SER A 371 -2.69 8.64 -3.86
N ILE A 372 -3.33 8.33 -5.00
CA ILE A 372 -3.40 6.95 -5.52
C ILE A 372 -2.00 6.37 -5.72
N TYR A 373 -1.03 7.18 -6.13
CA TYR A 373 0.38 6.80 -6.23
C TYR A 373 0.92 6.24 -4.91
N GLU A 374 0.66 6.95 -3.81
CA GLU A 374 1.06 6.50 -2.49
C GLU A 374 0.32 5.24 -2.05
N GLN A 375 -0.98 5.13 -2.34
CA GLN A 375 -1.78 3.95 -2.01
C GLN A 375 -1.32 2.70 -2.77
N VAL A 376 -1.01 2.83 -4.07
CA VAL A 376 -0.42 1.75 -4.88
C VAL A 376 0.92 1.32 -4.31
N GLY A 377 1.79 2.29 -3.99
CA GLY A 377 3.09 1.97 -3.45
C GLY A 377 3.02 1.30 -2.09
N MET A 378 2.03 1.66 -1.26
CA MET A 378 1.74 0.98 0.01
C MET A 378 1.38 -0.49 -0.19
N HIS A 379 0.51 -0.80 -1.16
CA HIS A 379 0.15 -2.18 -1.50
C HIS A 379 1.39 -2.99 -1.92
N LEU A 380 2.18 -2.45 -2.86
CA LEU A 380 3.37 -3.12 -3.39
C LEU A 380 4.41 -3.34 -2.29
N LEU A 381 4.75 -2.29 -1.53
CA LEU A 381 5.68 -2.37 -0.40
C LEU A 381 5.25 -3.44 0.60
N SER A 382 3.96 -3.49 0.95
CA SER A 382 3.42 -4.48 1.88
C SER A 382 3.62 -5.92 1.38
N LEU A 383 3.39 -6.16 0.09
CA LEU A 383 3.60 -7.48 -0.53
C LEU A 383 5.09 -7.87 -0.53
N LEU A 384 5.99 -6.92 -0.77
CA LEU A 384 7.44 -7.17 -0.75
C LEU A 384 7.96 -7.48 0.66
N LEU A 385 7.48 -6.76 1.67
CA LEU A 385 7.84 -7.01 3.07
C LEU A 385 7.35 -8.39 3.53
N VAL A 386 6.12 -8.78 3.14
CA VAL A 386 5.61 -10.13 3.40
C VAL A 386 6.40 -11.21 2.64
N ALA A 387 6.93 -10.91 1.45
CA ALA A 387 7.84 -11.80 0.74
C ALA A 387 9.13 -12.06 1.54
N GLY A 388 9.74 -11.01 2.11
CA GLY A 388 10.92 -11.17 2.95
C GLY A 388 10.64 -11.87 4.28
N SER A 389 9.51 -11.57 4.92
CA SER A 389 9.14 -12.24 6.18
C SER A 389 8.86 -13.73 6.02
N TYR A 390 8.37 -14.18 4.86
CA TYR A 390 8.22 -15.61 4.56
C TYR A 390 9.55 -16.37 4.65
N PHE A 391 10.66 -15.78 4.20
CA PHE A 391 11.98 -16.39 4.33
C PHE A 391 12.47 -16.38 5.78
N ARG A 392 12.33 -15.23 6.46
CA ARG A 392 12.71 -15.09 7.87
C ARG A 392 11.96 -16.04 8.80
N ASN A 393 10.69 -16.29 8.51
CA ASN A 393 9.85 -17.18 9.32
C ASN A 393 10.11 -18.68 9.07
N ARG A 394 11.09 -19.05 8.23
CA ARG A 394 11.59 -20.43 8.14
C ARG A 394 12.28 -20.88 9.43
N ASP A 395 12.93 -19.95 10.13
CA ASP A 395 13.37 -20.15 11.50
C ASP A 395 13.09 -18.88 12.34
N PRO A 396 11.89 -18.78 12.96
CA PRO A 396 11.51 -17.61 13.75
C PRO A 396 12.41 -17.31 14.95
N ARG A 397 13.27 -18.26 15.36
CA ARG A 397 14.19 -18.10 16.49
C ARG A 397 15.43 -17.29 16.12
N ARG A 398 15.74 -17.16 14.82
CA ARG A 398 16.88 -16.37 14.33
C ARG A 398 16.47 -14.92 14.18
N ARG A 399 16.29 -14.22 15.30
CA ARG A 399 15.94 -12.80 15.38
C ARG A 399 16.68 -12.11 16.53
N GLY A 400 17.11 -10.88 16.31
CA GLY A 400 17.67 -9.98 17.31
C GLY A 400 19.20 -9.96 17.31
N LEU A 401 19.77 -9.87 18.50
CA LEU A 401 21.22 -9.91 18.72
C LEU A 401 21.61 -11.26 19.31
N GLN A 402 22.82 -11.71 18.98
CA GLN A 402 23.47 -12.86 19.58
C GLN A 402 23.97 -12.52 21.00
N PRO A 403 24.35 -13.52 21.82
CA PRO A 403 24.87 -13.28 23.18
C PRO A 403 26.11 -12.37 23.24
N ASP A 404 26.89 -12.30 22.16
CA ASP A 404 28.05 -11.41 22.04
C ASP A 404 27.69 -9.99 21.54
N GLY A 405 26.40 -9.70 21.38
CA GLY A 405 25.88 -8.43 20.87
C GLY A 405 25.90 -8.29 19.35
N SER A 406 26.44 -9.26 18.61
CA SER A 406 26.44 -9.22 17.15
C SER A 406 25.04 -9.44 16.56
N PRO A 407 24.71 -8.85 15.39
CA PRO A 407 23.39 -9.05 14.80
C PRO A 407 23.21 -10.49 14.33
N VAL A 408 21.99 -11.03 14.48
CA VAL A 408 21.66 -12.33 13.89
C VAL A 408 21.65 -12.22 12.37
N ASP A 409 22.46 -13.06 11.73
CA ASP A 409 22.43 -13.27 10.28
C ASP A 409 21.52 -14.47 9.97
N ALA A 410 20.58 -14.28 9.05
CA ALA A 410 19.70 -15.31 8.51
C ALA A 410 19.56 -15.22 6.99
N ARG A 411 20.58 -14.69 6.30
CA ARG A 411 20.61 -14.58 4.83
C ARG A 411 20.50 -15.93 4.14
N ASP A 412 21.02 -16.99 4.74
CA ASP A 412 20.91 -18.38 4.28
C ASP A 412 19.46 -18.90 4.22
N LEU A 413 18.52 -18.28 4.96
CA LEU A 413 17.11 -18.63 4.87
C LEU A 413 16.48 -18.20 3.53
N PHE A 414 17.10 -17.26 2.82
CA PHE A 414 16.57 -16.73 1.57
C PHE A 414 16.91 -17.63 0.37
N ASP A 415 16.01 -17.64 -0.60
CA ASP A 415 16.20 -18.27 -1.90
C ASP A 415 16.20 -17.15 -2.95
N PRO A 416 17.39 -16.68 -3.42
CA PRO A 416 17.47 -15.54 -4.32
C PRO A 416 16.68 -15.73 -5.63
N PRO A 417 16.78 -16.89 -6.34
CA PRO A 417 15.94 -17.14 -7.51
C PRO A 417 14.44 -17.04 -7.25
N LEU A 418 13.96 -17.59 -6.12
CA LEU A 418 12.55 -17.48 -5.76
C LEU A 418 12.17 -16.04 -5.42
N LEU A 419 12.98 -15.30 -4.66
CA LEU A 419 12.71 -13.91 -4.31
C LEU A 419 12.59 -13.06 -5.58
N LYS A 420 13.54 -13.16 -6.51
CA LYS A 420 13.47 -12.49 -7.82
C LYS A 420 12.16 -12.78 -8.56
N LYS A 421 11.77 -14.06 -8.60
CA LYS A 421 10.51 -14.49 -9.23
C LYS A 421 9.29 -13.87 -8.55
N ILE A 422 9.30 -13.81 -7.21
CA ILE A 422 8.24 -13.14 -6.44
C ILE A 422 8.15 -11.66 -6.77
N LEU A 423 9.27 -10.92 -6.77
CA LEU A 423 9.30 -9.48 -7.07
C LEU A 423 8.66 -9.19 -8.43
N ARG A 424 9.06 -9.95 -9.45
CA ARG A 424 8.51 -9.87 -10.80
C ARG A 424 7.00 -10.16 -10.81
N SER A 425 6.58 -11.30 -10.25
CA SER A 425 5.18 -11.70 -10.29
C SER A 425 4.26 -10.78 -9.49
N VAL A 426 4.73 -10.19 -8.39
CA VAL A 426 3.96 -9.19 -7.64
C VAL A 426 3.64 -7.99 -8.52
N PHE A 427 4.65 -7.43 -9.20
CA PHE A 427 4.42 -6.31 -10.11
C PHE A 427 3.49 -6.68 -11.26
N GLU A 428 3.82 -7.75 -12.01
CA GLU A 428 3.07 -8.14 -13.21
C GLU A 428 1.60 -8.36 -12.90
N ARG A 429 1.30 -9.04 -11.79
CA ARG A 429 -0.06 -9.38 -11.40
C ARG A 429 -0.80 -8.18 -10.82
N TYR A 430 -0.12 -7.32 -10.08
CA TYR A 430 -0.72 -6.06 -9.63
C TYR A 430 -1.07 -5.15 -10.81
N TYR A 431 -0.12 -4.97 -11.74
CA TYR A 431 -0.31 -4.20 -12.97
C TYR A 431 -1.46 -4.73 -13.80
N GLU A 432 -1.53 -6.04 -14.03
CA GLU A 432 -2.65 -6.71 -14.71
C GLU A 432 -3.99 -6.37 -14.04
N GLY A 433 -4.02 -6.42 -12.70
CA GLY A 433 -5.23 -6.10 -11.92
C GLY A 433 -5.68 -4.65 -12.09
N VAL A 434 -4.73 -3.71 -12.01
CA VAL A 434 -5.01 -2.28 -12.15
C VAL A 434 -5.44 -1.91 -13.56
N THR A 435 -4.75 -2.44 -14.56
CA THR A 435 -4.99 -2.10 -15.97
C THR A 435 -6.20 -2.79 -16.58
N GLY A 436 -6.66 -3.91 -15.99
CA GLY A 436 -7.77 -4.69 -16.52
C GLY A 436 -7.34 -5.78 -17.49
N GLY A 437 -6.12 -6.32 -17.32
CA GLY A 437 -5.62 -7.44 -18.12
C GLY A 437 -4.52 -7.10 -19.12
N LEU A 438 -4.00 -5.86 -19.14
CA LEU A 438 -2.86 -5.55 -20.00
C LEU A 438 -1.60 -6.28 -19.51
N PRO A 439 -0.75 -6.76 -20.43
CA PRO A 439 0.57 -7.26 -20.05
C PRO A 439 1.37 -6.12 -19.42
N ALA A 440 2.06 -6.42 -18.33
CA ALA A 440 2.98 -5.49 -17.73
C ALA A 440 4.12 -5.17 -18.71
N PRO A 441 4.63 -3.93 -18.72
CA PRO A 441 5.83 -3.63 -19.50
C PRO A 441 6.99 -4.50 -19.01
N GLU A 442 7.86 -4.90 -19.96
CA GLU A 442 9.14 -5.53 -19.63
C GLU A 442 9.86 -4.66 -18.60
N PRO A 443 10.16 -5.19 -17.41
CA PRO A 443 10.81 -4.41 -16.39
C PRO A 443 12.26 -4.15 -16.80
N GLY A 444 12.61 -2.89 -17.04
CA GLY A 444 14.01 -2.43 -17.14
C GLY A 444 14.74 -2.44 -15.78
N TRP A 445 14.27 -3.23 -14.81
CA TRP A 445 14.79 -3.24 -13.46
C TRP A 445 15.83 -4.33 -13.27
N ASP A 446 16.89 -4.00 -12.53
CA ASP A 446 17.81 -4.98 -11.99
C ASP A 446 17.18 -5.69 -10.77
N LEU A 447 16.32 -6.67 -11.06
CA LEU A 447 15.68 -7.49 -10.02
C LEU A 447 16.68 -8.39 -9.28
N ASP A 448 17.82 -8.71 -9.89
CA ASP A 448 18.88 -9.46 -9.23
C ASP A 448 19.51 -8.60 -8.13
N HIS A 449 19.86 -7.36 -8.45
CA HIS A 449 20.37 -6.40 -7.48
C HIS A 449 19.37 -6.11 -6.37
N LEU A 450 18.10 -5.88 -6.70
CA LEU A 450 17.06 -5.67 -5.69
C LEU A 450 16.90 -6.89 -4.76
N ALA A 451 16.83 -8.10 -5.32
CA ALA A 451 16.74 -9.31 -4.52
C ALA A 451 17.97 -9.48 -3.60
N HIS A 452 19.17 -9.20 -4.12
CA HIS A 452 20.39 -9.24 -3.33
C HIS A 452 20.36 -8.25 -2.16
N ARG A 453 20.04 -6.97 -2.43
CA ARG A 453 19.94 -5.93 -1.39
C ARG A 453 18.85 -6.24 -0.38
N MET A 454 17.72 -6.81 -0.80
CA MET A 454 16.68 -7.30 0.12
C MET A 454 17.21 -8.38 1.05
N ILE A 455 17.96 -9.36 0.54
CA ILE A 455 18.57 -10.41 1.36
C ILE A 455 19.57 -9.79 2.34
N GLU A 456 20.42 -8.87 1.87
CA GLU A 456 21.40 -8.22 2.73
C GLU A 456 20.76 -7.44 3.88
N GLU A 457 19.73 -6.63 3.61
CA GLU A 457 19.11 -5.73 4.58
C GLU A 457 18.04 -6.40 5.45
N MET A 458 17.29 -7.36 4.90
CA MET A 458 16.23 -8.07 5.62
C MET A 458 16.72 -9.36 6.26
N GLY A 459 17.87 -9.87 5.83
CA GLY A 459 18.48 -11.10 6.34
C GLY A 459 19.34 -10.90 7.59
N VAL A 460 19.82 -9.68 7.85
CA VAL A 460 20.69 -9.39 9.00
C VAL A 460 20.04 -8.33 9.89
N ASP A 461 19.95 -8.61 11.19
CA ASP A 461 19.30 -7.74 12.16
C ASP A 461 20.21 -6.58 12.61
N ARG A 462 20.71 -5.78 11.64
CA ARG A 462 21.67 -4.69 11.88
C ARG A 462 21.08 -3.55 12.71
N HIS A 463 19.81 -3.23 12.47
CA HIS A 463 19.15 -2.08 13.08
C HIS A 463 18.17 -2.58 14.13
N MET A 464 18.63 -2.71 15.37
CA MET A 464 17.81 -3.18 16.49
C MET A 464 17.33 -2.08 17.42
N GLU A 465 17.94 -0.90 17.34
CA GLU A 465 17.77 0.15 18.33
C GLU A 465 16.54 1.02 18.09
N GLU A 466 15.84 1.32 19.19
CA GLU A 466 14.79 2.31 19.33
C GLU A 466 15.15 3.20 20.53
N ILE A 467 15.13 4.53 20.36
CA ILE A 467 15.50 5.46 21.43
C ILE A 467 14.24 6.13 21.97
N LEU A 468 13.93 5.87 23.24
CA LEU A 468 12.92 6.59 24.01
C LEU A 468 13.55 7.84 24.61
N ARG A 469 13.30 9.00 23.98
CA ARG A 469 13.94 10.25 24.39
C ARG A 469 13.32 10.84 25.65
N VAL A 470 14.11 11.55 26.44
CA VAL A 470 13.63 12.27 27.66
C VAL A 470 12.34 13.06 27.41
N PRO A 471 12.20 13.86 26.33
CA PRO A 471 10.95 14.59 26.10
C PRO A 471 9.75 13.67 25.83
N ASP A 472 9.95 12.49 25.24
CA ASP A 472 8.86 11.51 25.05
C ASP A 472 8.47 10.88 26.40
N GLN A 473 9.44 10.65 27.29
CA GLN A 473 9.22 10.12 28.64
C GLN A 473 8.42 11.09 29.51
N GLU A 474 8.68 12.39 29.42
CA GLU A 474 7.98 13.44 30.18
C GLU A 474 6.47 13.53 29.87
N GLN A 475 6.03 12.96 28.74
CA GLN A 475 4.62 12.89 28.37
C GLN A 475 3.89 11.69 28.96
N MET A 476 4.62 10.75 29.56
CA MET A 476 4.07 9.51 30.11
C MET A 476 3.88 9.63 31.62
N ALA A 477 2.84 9.01 32.16
CA ALA A 477 2.76 8.74 33.59
C ALA A 477 3.80 7.68 34.03
N ASP A 478 4.08 7.53 35.33
CA ASP A 478 5.13 6.62 35.81
C ASP A 478 4.79 5.14 35.58
N ASP A 479 3.51 4.79 35.68
CA ASP A 479 2.96 3.48 35.32
C ASP A 479 3.05 3.25 33.82
N GLU A 480 2.60 4.21 33.01
CA GLU A 480 2.71 4.16 31.54
C GLU A 480 4.16 4.00 31.07
N PHE A 481 5.10 4.71 31.68
CA PHE A 481 6.53 4.59 31.38
C PHE A 481 7.07 3.19 31.69
N ARG A 482 6.68 2.59 32.82
CA ARG A 482 7.11 1.22 33.18
C ARG A 482 6.49 0.19 32.24
N ASP A 483 5.19 0.30 31.99
CA ASP A 483 4.48 -0.58 31.06
C ASP A 483 5.08 -0.50 29.66
N PHE A 484 5.41 0.71 29.21
CA PHE A 484 6.09 0.95 27.94
C PHE A 484 7.42 0.19 27.82
N LEU A 485 8.26 0.23 28.87
CA LEU A 485 9.54 -0.46 28.90
C LEU A 485 9.36 -1.99 28.91
N MET A 486 8.41 -2.49 29.70
CA MET A 486 8.12 -3.92 29.81
C MET A 486 7.57 -4.50 28.50
N GLU A 487 6.66 -3.78 27.82
CA GLU A 487 6.15 -4.15 26.49
C GLU A 487 7.26 -4.28 25.43
N ARG A 488 8.42 -3.68 25.68
CA ARG A 488 9.58 -3.63 24.77
C ARG A 488 10.68 -4.60 25.16
N GLY A 489 10.38 -5.51 26.07
CA GLY A 489 11.21 -6.67 26.39
C GLY A 489 12.03 -6.53 27.67
N LEU A 490 11.92 -5.42 28.40
CA LEU A 490 12.56 -5.31 29.72
C LEU A 490 11.77 -6.13 30.74
N SER A 491 12.47 -6.86 31.60
CA SER A 491 11.83 -7.48 32.75
C SER A 491 11.31 -6.40 33.73
N PRO A 492 10.30 -6.71 34.57
CA PRO A 492 9.83 -5.78 35.59
C PRO A 492 10.95 -5.24 36.48
N HIS A 493 11.94 -6.09 36.80
CA HIS A 493 13.10 -5.70 37.60
C HIS A 493 14.03 -4.74 36.85
N GLU A 494 14.27 -4.95 35.55
CA GLU A 494 15.06 -4.02 34.74
C GLU A 494 14.35 -2.69 34.53
N ALA A 495 13.04 -2.72 34.27
CA ALA A 495 12.23 -1.51 34.09
C ALA A 495 12.26 -0.61 35.34
N LEU A 496 12.28 -1.20 36.55
CA LEU A 496 12.39 -0.45 37.82
C LEU A 496 13.74 0.25 38.02
N ARG A 497 14.79 -0.13 37.29
CA ARG A 497 16.11 0.51 37.38
C ARG A 497 16.17 1.84 36.63
N TYR A 498 15.29 2.05 35.66
CA TYR A 498 15.23 3.30 34.90
C TYR A 498 14.42 4.37 35.63
N ARG A 499 14.90 5.62 35.53
CA ARG A 499 14.19 6.80 36.05
C ARG A 499 13.67 7.63 34.89
N ARG A 500 12.35 7.84 34.86
CA ARG A 500 11.68 8.69 33.85
C ARG A 500 12.31 10.07 33.82
N GLY A 501 12.67 10.55 32.64
CA GLY A 501 13.22 11.88 32.40
C GLY A 501 14.69 12.07 32.77
N ALA A 502 15.39 11.02 33.22
CA ALA A 502 16.80 11.14 33.61
C ALA A 502 17.75 11.15 32.40
N GLU A 503 17.52 10.26 31.44
CA GLU A 503 18.33 10.12 30.23
C GLU A 503 17.54 9.43 29.11
N ASP A 504 18.06 9.51 27.87
CA ASP A 504 17.51 8.77 26.75
C ASP A 504 17.75 7.26 26.93
N ILE A 505 16.73 6.44 26.67
CA ILE A 505 16.80 4.99 26.87
C ILE A 505 16.86 4.28 25.52
N VAL A 506 17.90 3.46 25.33
CA VAL A 506 18.05 2.61 24.14
C VAL A 506 17.38 1.26 24.40
N LEU A 507 16.44 0.92 23.53
CA LEU A 507 15.69 -0.34 23.55
C LEU A 507 15.99 -1.13 22.29
N HIS A 508 16.07 -2.47 22.39
CA HIS A 508 16.37 -3.34 21.25
C HIS A 508 15.10 -4.00 20.71
N THR A 509 14.31 -3.25 19.94
CA THR A 509 12.96 -3.65 19.53
C THR A 509 12.81 -4.07 18.07
N GLY A 510 13.91 -4.00 17.31
CA GLY A 510 13.95 -4.34 15.89
C GLY A 510 13.63 -5.81 15.52
N PRO A 511 13.93 -6.23 14.28
CA PRO A 511 14.71 -5.48 13.29
C PRO A 511 13.92 -4.36 12.61
N HIS A 512 14.59 -3.22 12.41
CA HIS A 512 14.13 -2.08 11.60
C HIS A 512 14.82 -2.11 10.23
N LEU A 513 14.28 -1.41 9.22
CA LEU A 513 15.03 -1.11 7.99
C LEU A 513 15.47 0.35 8.04
N GLY A 514 16.75 0.58 8.31
CA GLY A 514 17.33 1.89 8.59
C GLY A 514 17.58 2.13 10.08
N ALA A 515 18.61 2.92 10.38
CA ALA A 515 18.96 3.33 11.73
C ALA A 515 17.98 4.39 12.29
N PHE A 516 18.08 4.68 13.59
CA PHE A 516 17.29 5.74 14.21
C PHE A 516 17.57 7.11 13.56
N ASN A 517 16.51 7.87 13.24
CA ASN A 517 16.55 9.12 12.47
C ASN A 517 17.18 9.04 11.06
N ASP A 518 17.39 7.85 10.51
CA ASP A 518 17.99 7.69 9.19
C ASP A 518 16.95 7.34 8.11
N ARG A 519 17.41 7.30 6.87
CA ARG A 519 16.69 6.74 5.73
C ARG A 519 16.58 5.22 5.87
N ILE A 520 15.66 4.65 5.10
CA ILE A 520 15.56 3.20 4.95
C ILE A 520 16.90 2.65 4.41
N SER A 521 17.40 1.56 4.97
CA SER A 521 18.64 0.91 4.52
C SER A 521 18.51 0.19 3.15
N LEU A 522 17.28 0.11 2.64
CA LEU A 522 16.92 -0.55 1.39
C LEU A 522 16.24 0.43 0.40
N PRO A 523 16.95 1.46 -0.11
CA PRO A 523 16.40 2.43 -1.05
C PRO A 523 16.03 1.82 -2.40
N GLU A 524 16.65 0.71 -2.81
CA GLU A 524 16.30 -0.05 -4.03
C GLU A 524 14.82 -0.45 -4.04
N MET A 525 14.30 -0.88 -2.88
CA MET A 525 12.90 -1.27 -2.74
C MET A 525 11.96 -0.07 -2.90
N ILE A 526 12.32 1.09 -2.37
CA ILE A 526 11.55 2.34 -2.54
C ILE A 526 11.55 2.78 -4.01
N ARG A 527 12.70 2.71 -4.68
CA ARG A 527 12.81 2.99 -6.13
C ARG A 527 11.93 2.06 -6.94
N PHE A 528 12.00 0.75 -6.70
CA PHE A 528 11.15 -0.24 -7.36
C PHE A 528 9.67 0.04 -7.13
N VAL A 529 9.25 0.26 -5.89
CA VAL A 529 7.86 0.57 -5.54
C VAL A 529 7.40 1.85 -6.23
N GLY A 530 8.24 2.88 -6.27
CA GLY A 530 7.96 4.15 -6.94
C GLY A 530 7.75 3.99 -8.44
N THR A 531 8.62 3.24 -9.12
CA THR A 531 8.52 2.98 -10.55
C THR A 531 7.32 2.09 -10.87
N ALA A 532 7.15 0.97 -10.16
CA ALA A 532 6.02 0.06 -10.36
C ALA A 532 4.67 0.77 -10.17
N SER A 533 4.57 1.65 -9.16
CA SER A 533 3.35 2.45 -8.92
C SER A 533 3.06 3.41 -10.07
N ALA A 534 4.09 4.11 -10.54
CA ALA A 534 3.99 5.05 -11.65
C ALA A 534 3.55 4.36 -12.95
N LEU A 535 4.12 3.20 -13.24
CA LEU A 535 3.76 2.41 -14.42
C LEU A 535 2.33 1.86 -14.34
N CYS A 536 1.87 1.41 -13.17
CA CYS A 536 0.48 0.98 -13.00
C CYS A 536 -0.50 2.10 -13.32
N ILE A 537 -0.21 3.32 -12.85
CA ILE A 537 -1.04 4.50 -13.08
C ILE A 537 -0.98 4.93 -14.54
N SER A 538 0.22 5.05 -15.12
CA SER A 538 0.42 5.33 -16.55
C SER A 538 -0.34 4.33 -17.43
N GLY A 539 -0.11 3.03 -17.22
CA GLY A 539 -0.75 1.96 -17.99
C GLY A 539 -2.27 2.03 -17.94
N ARG A 540 -2.85 2.29 -16.76
CA ARG A 540 -4.30 2.42 -16.59
C ARG A 540 -4.85 3.68 -17.28
N TYR A 541 -4.18 4.81 -17.10
CA TYR A 541 -4.56 6.08 -17.72
C TYR A 541 -4.69 5.94 -19.24
N PHE A 542 -3.65 5.44 -19.89
CA PHE A 542 -3.64 5.29 -21.34
C PHE A 542 -4.57 4.19 -21.84
N HIS A 543 -4.73 3.09 -21.09
CA HIS A 543 -5.73 2.08 -21.43
C HIS A 543 -7.13 2.68 -21.52
N ARG A 544 -7.55 3.46 -20.52
CA ARG A 544 -8.85 4.14 -20.50
C ARG A 544 -8.98 5.18 -21.60
N ARG A 545 -7.95 5.99 -21.82
CA ARG A 545 -7.93 7.02 -22.87
C ARG A 545 -8.14 6.41 -24.26
N HIS A 546 -7.49 5.29 -24.56
CA HIS A 546 -7.70 4.58 -25.83
C HIS A 546 -9.08 3.91 -25.95
N SER A 547 -9.63 3.39 -24.85
CA SER A 547 -10.97 2.77 -24.86
C SER A 547 -12.13 3.76 -24.93
N ALA A 548 -11.96 5.01 -24.49
CA ALA A 548 -13.01 6.04 -24.51
C ALA A 548 -13.19 6.72 -25.88
N GLU A 549 -12.17 6.68 -26.75
CA GLU A 549 -12.19 7.36 -28.05
C GLU A 549 -13.09 6.72 -29.12
N PRO A 550 -13.24 5.38 -29.24
CA PRO A 550 -14.21 4.77 -30.16
C PRO A 550 -15.65 5.15 -29.81
N ALA A 551 -15.98 5.25 -28.52
CA ALA A 551 -17.32 5.58 -28.04
C ALA A 551 -17.72 7.04 -28.34
N LYS A 552 -16.77 7.98 -28.30
CA LYS A 552 -17.01 9.39 -28.69
C LYS A 552 -17.13 9.57 -30.21
N ARG A 553 -16.47 8.75 -31.02
CA ARG A 553 -16.64 8.76 -32.49
C ARG A 553 -17.97 8.18 -32.95
N ALA A 554 -18.51 7.20 -32.23
CA ALA A 554 -19.84 6.63 -32.51
C ALA A 554 -21.01 7.53 -32.05
N ALA A 555 -20.75 8.47 -31.13
CA ALA A 555 -21.76 9.39 -30.58
C ALA A 555 -21.74 10.79 -31.23
N ALA A 556 -20.89 11.03 -32.23
CA ALA A 556 -20.98 12.25 -33.02
C ALA A 556 -22.18 12.13 -33.98
N PRO A 557 -23.24 12.95 -33.84
CA PRO A 557 -24.31 12.94 -34.82
C PRO A 557 -23.71 13.31 -36.18
N TYR A 558 -24.00 12.50 -37.19
CA TYR A 558 -23.84 12.91 -38.57
C TYR A 558 -24.68 14.18 -38.78
N SER A 559 -24.03 15.33 -38.77
CA SER A 559 -24.61 16.54 -39.36
C SER A 559 -24.28 16.51 -40.85
N PRO A 560 -25.29 16.60 -41.74
CA PRO A 560 -25.10 16.60 -43.20
C PRO A 560 -24.30 17.81 -43.69
#